data_AF-A0A9E1P873-F1
#
_entry.id   AF-A0A9E1P873-F1
#
_cell.length_a   1.000
_cell.length_b   1.000
_cell.length_c   1.000
_cell.angle_alpha   90.00
_cell.angle_beta   90.00
_cell.angle_gamma   90.00
#
_symmetry.space_group_name_H-M   'P 1'
#
loop_
_entity.id
_entity.type
_entity.pdbx_description
1 polymer ?
#
loop_
_entity_poly.entity_id
_entity_poly.type
_entity_poly.pdbx_seq_one_letter_code
_entity_poly.pdbx_strand_id
1 'polypeptide(L)'
;GCSVDVSGHNVVVGARGVGAEIGAVFLYTFANGTWDYGTELHRANPSISDEYGDAVAIDGDTIVVGAPEGYHMGPGKLIVFHFDGTNWQEQGIILPGGGPVKYFGASVGLVHHRVAVGAPLTDNFNTVNCGRAYVFDSLGPCEIPGDFNGDGVIDIEDLLIFIDNWGGSGPEGDANGDGIVDIEDLLVIIINWSGTWPP
;
A
#
# COMPACT_ATOMS: atom_id res chain seq x y z
N GLY A 1 1.02 20.83 -1.72
CA GLY A 1 0.80 19.57 -0.98
C GLY A 1 -0.51 19.67 -0.22
N CYS A 2 -1.49 18.84 -0.56
CA CYS A 2 -2.66 18.60 0.28
C CYS A 2 -2.43 17.48 1.30
N SER A 3 -1.46 16.62 1.03
CA SER A 3 -0.99 15.54 1.90
C SER A 3 0.51 15.34 1.70
N VAL A 4 1.18 14.77 2.69
CA VAL A 4 2.62 14.48 2.67
C VAL A 4 2.92 13.30 3.58
N ASP A 5 3.87 12.45 3.17
CA ASP A 5 4.44 11.40 4.00
C ASP A 5 5.90 11.12 3.63
N VAL A 6 6.64 10.45 4.51
CA VAL A 6 8.08 10.21 4.36
C VAL A 6 8.47 8.81 4.80
N SER A 7 9.29 8.14 3.99
CA SER A 7 9.93 6.88 4.35
C SER A 7 11.38 6.88 3.87
N GLY A 8 12.32 6.62 4.78
CA GLY A 8 13.74 6.67 4.50
C GLY A 8 14.18 8.01 3.88
N HIS A 9 14.62 7.96 2.63
CA HIS A 9 15.08 9.11 1.85
C HIS A 9 14.02 9.68 0.89
N ASN A 10 12.81 9.12 0.91
CA ASN A 10 11.73 9.44 -0.01
C ASN A 10 10.66 10.27 0.71
N VAL A 11 10.24 11.37 0.09
CA VAL A 11 9.12 12.21 0.52
C VAL A 11 8.06 12.21 -0.58
N VAL A 12 6.85 11.83 -0.23
CA VAL A 12 5.71 11.80 -1.17
C VAL A 12 4.78 12.95 -0.85
N VAL A 13 4.38 13.71 -1.88
CA VAL A 13 3.50 14.88 -1.73
C VAL A 13 2.33 14.77 -2.68
N GLY A 14 1.12 14.76 -2.11
CA GLY A 14 -0.12 14.76 -2.86
C GLY A 14 -0.56 16.17 -3.30
N ALA A 15 -1.18 16.25 -4.48
CA ALA A 15 -1.64 17.48 -5.10
C ALA A 15 -2.98 17.28 -5.84
N ARG A 16 -4.09 17.18 -5.09
CA ARG A 16 -5.45 16.91 -5.61
C ARG A 16 -5.95 17.85 -6.72
N GLY A 17 -5.47 19.11 -6.73
CA GLY A 17 -6.05 20.18 -7.56
C GLY A 17 -5.50 20.26 -8.99
N VAL A 18 -4.63 19.34 -9.38
CA VAL A 18 -3.99 19.35 -10.70
C VAL A 18 -4.99 18.88 -11.77
N GLY A 19 -5.05 19.60 -12.90
CA GLY A 19 -5.76 19.18 -14.10
C GLY A 19 -7.25 18.90 -13.91
N ALA A 20 -8.06 19.90 -13.51
CA ALA A 20 -9.50 19.72 -13.25
C ALA A 20 -9.78 18.60 -12.23
N GLU A 21 -9.12 18.71 -11.07
CA GLU A 21 -9.26 17.76 -9.96
C GLU A 21 -8.92 16.30 -10.30
N ILE A 22 -8.20 16.04 -11.40
CA ILE A 22 -7.58 14.74 -11.65
C ILE A 22 -6.63 14.42 -10.50
N GLY A 23 -5.79 15.39 -10.12
CA GLY A 23 -4.81 15.28 -9.06
C GLY A 23 -3.45 14.75 -9.54
N ALA A 24 -2.43 14.90 -8.69
CA ALA A 24 -1.07 14.44 -8.94
C ALA A 24 -0.39 14.02 -7.63
N VAL A 25 0.67 13.21 -7.74
CA VAL A 25 1.56 12.85 -6.63
C VAL A 25 2.98 13.04 -7.09
N PHE A 26 3.77 13.73 -6.28
CA PHE A 26 5.18 13.99 -6.52
C PHE A 26 6.01 13.21 -5.51
N LEU A 27 7.00 12.48 -6.00
CA LEU A 27 7.99 11.81 -5.17
C LEU A 27 9.28 12.62 -5.22
N TYR A 28 9.82 12.95 -4.05
CA TYR A 28 11.11 13.61 -3.89
C TYR A 28 12.08 12.65 -3.20
N THR A 29 13.29 12.50 -3.75
CA THR A 29 14.29 11.60 -3.17
C THR A 29 15.53 12.40 -2.77
N PHE A 30 15.98 12.22 -1.53
CA PHE A 30 17.20 12.84 -1.04
C PHE A 30 18.38 11.90 -1.20
N ALA A 31 19.31 12.24 -2.10
CA ALA A 31 20.51 11.45 -2.35
C ALA A 31 21.74 12.35 -2.46
N ASN A 32 22.86 11.91 -1.89
CA ASN A 32 24.16 12.57 -1.99
C ASN A 32 24.15 14.06 -1.55
N GLY A 33 23.34 14.40 -0.55
CA GLY A 33 23.24 15.78 -0.04
C GLY A 33 22.39 16.71 -0.89
N THR A 34 21.71 16.18 -1.92
CA THR A 34 20.85 16.94 -2.84
C THR A 34 19.47 16.31 -2.93
N TRP A 35 18.45 17.16 -3.12
CA TRP A 35 17.12 16.71 -3.46
C TRP A 35 17.03 16.49 -4.97
N ASP A 36 16.63 15.30 -5.38
CA ASP A 36 16.07 15.08 -6.69
C ASP A 36 14.59 15.46 -6.65
N TYR A 37 14.21 16.40 -7.53
CA TYR A 37 12.86 16.94 -7.58
C TYR A 37 11.84 16.00 -8.23
N GLY A 38 12.31 14.84 -8.72
CA GLY A 38 11.65 13.55 -8.62
C GLY A 38 10.27 13.35 -9.26
N THR A 39 10.05 12.10 -9.64
CA THR A 39 9.05 11.61 -10.58
C THR A 39 7.61 12.01 -10.21
N GLU A 40 6.86 12.49 -11.20
CA GLU A 40 5.41 12.61 -11.09
C GLU A 40 4.79 11.22 -11.28
N LEU A 41 4.15 10.71 -10.22
CA LEU A 41 3.48 9.41 -10.23
C LEU A 41 2.08 9.60 -10.79
N HIS A 42 1.94 9.35 -12.08
CA HIS A 42 0.64 9.35 -12.75
C HIS A 42 -0.05 8.01 -12.59
N ARG A 43 -1.35 8.07 -12.31
CA ARG A 43 -2.24 6.93 -12.50
C ARG A 43 -2.33 6.59 -13.99
N ALA A 44 -2.39 5.31 -14.34
CA ALA A 44 -2.46 4.84 -15.73
C ALA A 44 -3.73 5.31 -16.47
N ASN A 45 -4.85 5.43 -15.75
CA ASN A 45 -6.15 5.86 -16.30
C ASN A 45 -6.78 6.97 -15.45
N PRO A 46 -6.30 8.22 -15.56
CA PRO A 46 -6.82 9.34 -14.77
C PRO A 46 -8.23 9.73 -15.23
N SER A 47 -9.09 10.05 -14.28
CA SER A 47 -10.42 10.62 -14.53
C SER A 47 -10.56 11.99 -13.85
N ILE A 48 -11.35 12.87 -14.48
CA ILE A 48 -11.68 14.19 -13.91
C ILE A 48 -12.35 13.98 -12.54
N SER A 49 -11.97 14.80 -11.57
CA SER A 49 -12.45 14.70 -10.17
C SER A 49 -12.10 13.40 -9.44
N ASP A 50 -11.08 12.64 -9.89
CA ASP A 50 -10.55 11.53 -9.09
C ASP A 50 -10.01 12.01 -7.73
N GLU A 51 -9.57 13.28 -7.66
CA GLU A 51 -8.93 13.88 -6.49
C GLU A 51 -7.69 13.09 -6.05
N TYR A 52 -6.97 12.54 -7.03
CA TYR A 52 -5.78 11.74 -6.80
C TYR A 52 -4.72 12.54 -6.02
N GLY A 53 -4.16 11.92 -4.98
CA GLY A 53 -3.23 12.59 -4.07
C GLY A 53 -3.93 13.41 -2.98
N ASP A 54 -5.23 13.25 -2.76
CA ASP A 54 -5.88 13.86 -1.59
C ASP A 54 -5.27 13.33 -0.29
N ALA A 55 -5.00 12.02 -0.22
CA ALA A 55 -4.21 11.37 0.82
C ALA A 55 -3.03 10.60 0.19
N VAL A 56 -1.90 10.55 0.88
CA VAL A 56 -0.74 9.74 0.50
C VAL A 56 -0.17 9.08 1.74
N ALA A 57 0.37 7.88 1.58
CA ALA A 57 1.17 7.19 2.58
C ALA A 57 2.31 6.43 1.87
N ILE A 58 3.48 6.33 2.51
CA ILE A 58 4.63 5.60 1.99
C ILE A 58 5.27 4.76 3.09
N ASP A 59 5.61 3.52 2.77
CA ASP A 59 6.47 2.69 3.59
C ASP A 59 7.36 1.81 2.71
N GLY A 60 8.65 1.81 3.00
CA GLY A 60 9.69 1.26 2.12
C GLY A 60 9.45 1.56 0.63
N ASP A 61 9.19 0.49 -0.11
CA ASP A 61 9.00 0.45 -1.56
C ASP A 61 7.53 0.49 -1.99
N THR A 62 6.60 0.79 -1.07
CA THR A 62 5.16 0.89 -1.34
C THR A 62 4.65 2.31 -1.09
N ILE A 63 3.92 2.86 -2.07
CA ILE A 63 3.18 4.12 -1.94
C ILE A 63 1.71 3.84 -2.15
N VAL A 64 0.87 4.45 -1.33
CA VAL A 64 -0.58 4.35 -1.41
C VAL A 64 -1.16 5.74 -1.56
N VAL A 65 -1.99 5.92 -2.57
CA VAL A 65 -2.59 7.19 -2.91
C VAL A 65 -4.10 7.09 -2.82
N GLY A 66 -4.69 7.99 -2.05
CA GLY A 66 -6.13 8.18 -1.96
C GLY A 66 -6.67 9.01 -3.12
N ALA A 67 -7.79 8.55 -3.68
CA ALA A 67 -8.59 9.23 -4.69
C ALA A 67 -10.08 9.11 -4.30
N PRO A 68 -10.56 9.95 -3.35
CA PRO A 68 -11.88 9.78 -2.73
C PRO A 68 -13.07 10.16 -3.61
N GLU A 69 -12.87 10.82 -4.76
CA GLU A 69 -13.96 11.32 -5.62
C GLU A 69 -14.99 12.20 -4.86
N GLY A 70 -14.47 13.10 -4.00
CA GLY A 70 -15.15 14.13 -3.23
C GLY A 70 -16.30 14.82 -3.95
N TYR A 71 -16.00 15.32 -5.14
CA TYR A 71 -16.91 16.11 -5.95
C TYR A 71 -18.15 15.36 -6.45
N HIS A 72 -18.01 14.05 -6.71
CA HIS A 72 -19.10 13.23 -7.26
C HIS A 72 -19.82 12.40 -6.21
N MET A 73 -19.46 12.54 -4.93
CA MET A 73 -19.92 11.61 -3.88
C MET A 73 -19.67 10.15 -4.28
N GLY A 74 -18.55 9.92 -4.98
CA GLY A 74 -18.20 8.62 -5.52
C GLY A 74 -17.76 7.65 -4.42
N PRO A 75 -17.69 6.35 -4.73
CA PRO A 75 -17.20 5.36 -3.79
C PRO A 75 -15.79 5.66 -3.30
N GLY A 76 -14.97 6.31 -4.14
CA GLY A 76 -13.56 6.53 -3.89
C GLY A 76 -12.75 5.25 -4.13
N LYS A 77 -11.43 5.40 -4.25
CA LYS A 77 -10.48 4.31 -4.49
C LYS A 77 -9.12 4.61 -3.86
N LEU A 78 -8.31 3.57 -3.69
CA LEU A 78 -6.86 3.72 -3.50
C LEU A 78 -6.12 3.24 -4.72
N ILE A 79 -4.98 3.86 -5.00
CA ILE A 79 -4.03 3.44 -6.01
C ILE A 79 -2.75 3.05 -5.28
N VAL A 80 -2.22 1.87 -5.59
CA VAL A 80 -0.99 1.34 -4.99
C VAL A 80 0.12 1.40 -6.02
N PHE A 81 1.26 1.95 -5.62
CA PHE A 81 2.49 1.93 -6.37
C PHE A 81 3.54 1.11 -5.64
N HIS A 82 4.32 0.36 -6.40
CA HIS A 82 5.44 -0.43 -5.90
C HIS A 82 6.72 -0.04 -6.65
N PHE A 83 7.84 0.00 -5.92
CA PHE A 83 9.15 0.24 -6.49
C PHE A 83 9.81 -1.10 -6.87
N ASP A 84 10.14 -1.28 -8.15
CA ASP A 84 10.75 -2.52 -8.66
C ASP A 84 12.29 -2.57 -8.51
N GLY A 85 12.86 -1.71 -7.67
CA GLY A 85 14.30 -1.48 -7.57
C GLY A 85 14.85 -0.46 -8.58
N THR A 86 14.07 -0.10 -9.61
CA THR A 86 14.46 0.91 -10.62
C THR A 86 13.41 2.01 -10.78
N ASN A 87 12.13 1.66 -10.83
CA ASN A 87 11.02 2.57 -11.12
C ASN A 87 9.83 2.29 -10.20
N TRP A 88 9.04 3.33 -9.95
CA TRP A 88 7.73 3.21 -9.32
C TRP A 88 6.67 2.86 -10.38
N GLN A 89 5.92 1.79 -10.14
CA GLN A 89 4.88 1.30 -11.05
C GLN A 89 3.53 1.22 -10.33
N GLU A 90 2.43 1.58 -11.01
CA GLU A 90 1.08 1.32 -10.49
C GLU A 90 0.83 -0.18 -10.47
N GLN A 91 0.70 -0.75 -9.27
CA GLN A 91 0.49 -2.16 -9.06
C GLN A 91 -1.00 -2.52 -9.12
N GLY A 92 -1.88 -1.62 -8.68
CA GLY A 92 -3.31 -1.86 -8.71
C GLY A 92 -4.15 -0.81 -7.99
N ILE A 93 -5.45 -1.10 -7.94
CA ILE A 93 -6.48 -0.24 -7.33
C ILE A 93 -7.23 -1.05 -6.28
N ILE A 94 -7.44 -0.43 -5.11
CA ILE A 94 -8.27 -0.99 -4.04
C ILE A 94 -9.59 -0.24 -4.01
N LEU A 95 -10.68 -1.01 -3.90
CA LEU A 95 -12.03 -0.51 -3.76
C LEU A 95 -12.57 -0.89 -2.37
N PRO A 96 -13.48 -0.10 -1.78
CA PRO A 96 -13.97 -0.30 -0.40
C PRO A 96 -14.69 -1.62 -0.11
N GLY A 97 -14.92 -2.49 -1.11
CA GLY A 97 -15.80 -3.65 -0.98
C GLY A 97 -17.28 -3.23 -0.88
N GLY A 98 -18.20 -4.08 -1.34
CA GLY A 98 -19.58 -3.72 -1.62
C GLY A 98 -20.37 -2.99 -0.50
N GLY A 99 -21.37 -2.21 -0.93
CA GLY A 99 -22.21 -1.35 -0.08
C GLY A 99 -22.22 0.11 -0.56
N PRO A 100 -23.11 0.97 -0.05
CA PRO A 100 -23.03 2.40 -0.32
C PRO A 100 -21.83 2.95 0.44
N VAL A 101 -20.73 3.23 -0.26
CA VAL A 101 -19.54 3.87 0.29
C VAL A 101 -19.33 5.20 -0.39
N LYS A 102 -18.83 6.18 0.37
CA LYS A 102 -18.47 7.49 -0.15
C LYS A 102 -17.13 7.90 0.43
N TYR A 103 -16.29 8.50 -0.40
CA TYR A 103 -15.02 9.08 0.01
C TYR A 103 -14.04 8.08 0.60
N PHE A 104 -14.07 6.82 0.13
CA PHE A 104 -13.01 5.87 0.45
C PHE A 104 -11.68 6.39 -0.08
N GLY A 105 -10.68 6.47 0.80
CA GLY A 105 -9.38 7.04 0.46
C GLY A 105 -9.23 8.51 0.86
N ALA A 106 -10.18 9.10 1.58
CA ALA A 106 -10.06 10.47 2.10
C ALA A 106 -8.98 10.60 3.20
N SER A 107 -8.57 9.49 3.79
CA SER A 107 -7.39 9.39 4.65
C SER A 107 -6.80 8.01 4.52
N VAL A 108 -5.48 7.93 4.55
CA VAL A 108 -4.72 6.69 4.37
C VAL A 108 -3.59 6.67 5.40
N GLY A 109 -3.39 5.53 6.02
CA GLY A 109 -2.19 5.20 6.77
C GLY A 109 -1.64 3.87 6.27
N LEU A 110 -0.32 3.79 6.13
CA LEU A 110 0.41 2.59 5.72
C LEU A 110 1.45 2.28 6.79
N VAL A 111 1.51 1.02 7.18
CA VAL A 111 2.59 0.50 8.02
C VAL A 111 2.87 -0.94 7.61
N HIS A 112 4.12 -1.22 7.26
CA HIS A 112 4.55 -2.43 6.61
C HIS A 112 3.63 -2.74 5.41
N HIS A 113 2.87 -3.83 5.49
CA HIS A 113 1.92 -4.26 4.45
C HIS A 113 0.46 -4.00 4.83
N ARG A 114 0.21 -3.24 5.90
CA ARG A 114 -1.14 -2.95 6.38
C ARG A 114 -1.56 -1.54 6.03
N VAL A 115 -2.75 -1.43 5.45
CA VAL A 115 -3.35 -0.13 5.14
C VAL A 115 -4.64 0.10 5.86
N ALA A 116 -4.69 1.22 6.57
CA ALA A 116 -5.90 1.78 7.15
C ALA A 116 -6.44 2.90 6.24
N VAL A 117 -7.72 2.84 5.94
CA VAL A 117 -8.40 3.77 5.01
C VAL A 117 -9.63 4.36 5.66
N GLY A 118 -9.74 5.68 5.67
CA GLY A 118 -10.95 6.37 6.10
C GLY A 118 -11.92 6.63 4.96
N ALA A 119 -13.22 6.51 5.27
CA ALA A 119 -14.34 6.85 4.39
C ALA A 119 -15.42 7.60 5.22
N PRO A 120 -15.24 8.91 5.46
CA PRO A 120 -15.93 9.65 6.53
C PRO A 120 -17.43 9.85 6.36
N LEU A 121 -18.02 9.60 5.18
CA LEU A 121 -19.45 9.85 4.90
C LEU A 121 -20.14 8.62 4.31
N THR A 122 -19.77 7.43 4.79
CA THR A 122 -20.13 6.15 4.19
C THR A 122 -21.55 5.69 4.50
N ASP A 123 -22.15 5.98 5.65
CA ASP A 123 -23.50 5.52 5.95
C ASP A 123 -24.60 6.54 5.59
N ASN A 124 -25.56 6.08 4.78
CA ASN A 124 -26.82 6.78 4.57
C ASN A 124 -27.93 6.18 5.47
N PHE A 125 -27.60 5.73 6.69
CA PHE A 125 -28.62 5.32 7.66
C PHE A 125 -29.20 6.57 8.33
N ASN A 126 -30.05 7.25 7.57
CA ASN A 126 -31.23 7.98 8.01
C ASN A 126 -31.17 8.98 9.20
N THR A 127 -30.02 9.45 9.71
CA THR A 127 -29.91 10.78 10.38
C THR A 127 -28.51 11.23 10.82
N VAL A 128 -27.45 10.41 10.74
CA VAL A 128 -26.09 10.83 11.12
C VAL A 128 -25.07 10.24 10.14
N ASN A 129 -24.29 11.11 9.48
CA ASN A 129 -23.15 10.68 8.68
C ASN A 129 -22.04 10.19 9.63
N CYS A 130 -21.91 8.89 9.79
CA CYS A 130 -20.80 8.24 10.46
C CYS A 130 -19.76 7.76 9.43
N GLY A 131 -18.49 7.99 9.76
CA GLY A 131 -17.39 7.47 8.97
C GLY A 131 -17.18 5.97 9.17
N ARG A 132 -16.61 5.32 8.17
CA ARG A 132 -16.03 3.96 8.30
C ARG A 132 -14.53 4.01 8.12
N ALA A 133 -13.83 3.16 8.85
CA ALA A 133 -12.43 2.82 8.60
C ALA A 133 -12.37 1.39 8.04
N TYR A 134 -11.50 1.18 7.06
CA TYR A 134 -11.21 -0.12 6.45
C TYR A 134 -9.75 -0.45 6.75
N VAL A 135 -9.46 -1.71 7.04
CA VAL A 135 -8.09 -2.20 7.15
C VAL A 135 -7.91 -3.30 6.14
N PHE A 136 -6.86 -3.19 5.34
CA PHE A 136 -6.42 -4.20 4.38
C PHE A 136 -5.08 -4.71 4.85
N ASP A 137 -5.03 -6.00 5.13
CA ASP A 137 -3.78 -6.74 5.29
C ASP A 137 -3.34 -7.15 3.87
N SER A 138 -2.16 -6.69 3.45
CA SER A 138 -1.51 -6.95 2.15
C SER A 138 -1.88 -6.02 0.99
N LEU A 139 -0.89 -5.22 0.55
CA LEU A 139 -0.97 -4.36 -0.64
C LEU A 139 -0.05 -4.78 -1.80
N GLY A 140 0.77 -5.82 -1.61
CA GLY A 140 1.73 -6.33 -2.59
C GLY A 140 1.15 -7.40 -3.52
N PRO A 141 1.82 -7.74 -4.63
CA PRO A 141 1.25 -8.51 -5.72
C PRO A 141 1.20 -9.99 -5.37
N CYS A 142 0.16 -10.43 -4.64
CA CYS A 142 0.08 -11.79 -4.09
C CYS A 142 1.29 -12.05 -3.19
N GLU A 143 1.09 -12.05 -1.86
CA GLU A 143 2.06 -12.72 -0.98
C GLU A 143 2.39 -14.06 -1.63
N ILE A 144 3.64 -14.25 -2.06
CA ILE A 144 4.13 -15.59 -2.29
C ILE A 144 4.22 -16.11 -0.86
N PRO A 145 3.36 -17.05 -0.43
CA PRO A 145 3.37 -17.46 0.95
C PRO A 145 4.77 -17.98 1.29
N GLY A 146 5.43 -17.31 2.24
CA GLY A 146 6.84 -17.53 2.60
C GLY A 146 7.85 -16.47 2.12
N ASP A 147 7.44 -15.41 1.40
CA ASP A 147 8.25 -14.21 1.12
C ASP A 147 7.99 -13.18 2.24
N PHE A 148 8.90 -13.11 3.21
CA PHE A 148 8.76 -12.29 4.40
C PHE A 148 9.52 -10.97 4.32
N ASN A 149 10.54 -10.87 3.46
CA ASN A 149 11.26 -9.62 3.24
C ASN A 149 10.60 -8.74 2.15
N GLY A 150 9.64 -9.29 1.40
CA GLY A 150 8.83 -8.60 0.39
C GLY A 150 9.57 -8.36 -0.93
N ASP A 151 10.65 -9.10 -1.20
CA ASP A 151 11.49 -8.90 -2.39
C ASP A 151 10.97 -9.61 -3.65
N GLY A 152 9.90 -10.39 -3.52
CA GLY A 152 9.24 -11.12 -4.61
C GLY A 152 9.89 -12.46 -4.93
N VAL A 153 10.85 -12.94 -4.14
CA VAL A 153 11.39 -14.29 -4.18
C VAL A 153 11.24 -14.96 -2.81
N ILE A 154 11.39 -16.29 -2.78
CA ILE A 154 11.46 -17.05 -1.52
C ILE A 154 12.83 -17.69 -1.47
N ASP A 155 13.68 -17.17 -0.60
CA ASP A 155 15.06 -17.60 -0.48
C ASP A 155 15.55 -17.72 0.97
N ILE A 156 16.87 -17.69 1.14
CA ILE A 156 17.50 -17.87 2.45
C ILE A 156 17.20 -16.71 3.40
N GLU A 157 16.98 -15.50 2.87
CA GLU A 157 16.64 -14.32 3.67
C GLU A 157 15.27 -14.50 4.34
N ASP A 158 14.29 -15.05 3.61
CA ASP A 158 12.97 -15.39 4.17
C ASP A 158 13.05 -16.50 5.20
N LEU A 159 13.87 -17.53 4.93
CA LEU A 159 14.08 -18.60 5.89
C LEU A 159 14.72 -18.09 7.18
N LEU A 160 15.59 -17.08 7.10
CA LEU A 160 16.19 -16.46 8.27
C LEU A 160 15.15 -15.67 9.07
N ILE A 161 14.26 -14.91 8.42
CA ILE A 161 13.14 -14.22 9.08
C ILE A 161 12.21 -15.22 9.77
N PHE A 162 11.89 -16.32 9.10
CA PHE A 162 11.09 -17.40 9.65
C PHE A 162 11.71 -18.02 10.91
N ILE A 163 13.00 -18.40 10.84
CA ILE A 163 13.70 -19.04 11.96
C ILE A 163 13.79 -18.10 13.17
N ASP A 164 13.98 -16.80 12.95
CA ASP A 164 14.06 -15.81 14.04
C ASP A 164 12.73 -15.69 14.81
N ASN A 165 11.62 -16.00 14.13
CA ASN A 165 10.26 -15.94 14.68
C ASN A 165 9.70 -17.31 15.10
N TRP A 166 10.49 -18.39 15.04
CA TRP A 166 10.01 -19.75 15.32
C TRP A 166 9.34 -19.91 16.68
N GLY A 167 8.10 -20.42 16.69
CA GLY A 167 7.28 -20.58 17.90
C GLY A 167 6.69 -19.27 18.43
N GLY A 168 6.83 -18.19 17.67
CA GLY A 168 6.19 -16.89 17.92
C GLY A 168 4.72 -16.87 17.54
N SER A 169 4.09 -15.73 17.81
CA SER A 169 2.72 -15.43 17.40
C SER A 169 2.71 -14.06 16.73
N GLY A 170 2.25 -13.99 15.49
CA GLY A 170 2.29 -12.78 14.69
C GLY A 170 2.58 -13.09 13.22
N PRO A 171 2.43 -12.10 12.33
CA PRO A 171 2.58 -12.31 10.88
C PRO A 171 4.03 -12.50 10.44
N GLU A 172 4.99 -12.15 11.28
CA GLU A 172 6.43 -12.31 11.01
C GLU A 172 6.77 -13.80 11.12
N GLY A 173 6.98 -14.47 9.97
CA GLY A 173 7.25 -15.92 9.93
C GLY A 173 6.01 -16.82 9.76
N ASP A 174 4.80 -16.27 9.81
CA ASP A 174 3.53 -17.01 9.63
C ASP A 174 3.17 -17.01 8.13
N ALA A 175 3.66 -18.02 7.41
CA ALA A 175 3.48 -18.12 5.96
C ALA A 175 2.08 -18.63 5.59
N ASN A 176 1.41 -19.39 6.48
CA ASN A 176 0.10 -19.97 6.21
C ASN A 176 -1.07 -19.09 6.72
N GLY A 177 -0.78 -18.08 7.54
CA GLY A 177 -1.71 -17.10 8.09
C GLY A 177 -2.56 -17.61 9.27
N ASP A 178 -2.13 -18.66 9.97
CA ASP A 178 -2.88 -19.26 11.07
C ASP A 178 -2.62 -18.62 12.45
N GLY A 179 -1.66 -17.69 12.50
CA GLY A 179 -1.28 -16.91 13.67
C GLY A 179 -0.21 -17.55 14.54
N ILE A 180 0.37 -18.68 14.14
CA ILE A 180 1.44 -19.39 14.84
C ILE A 180 2.58 -19.64 13.85
N VAL A 181 3.82 -19.38 14.27
CA VAL A 181 5.00 -19.73 13.47
C VAL A 181 5.46 -21.14 13.80
N ASP A 182 5.12 -22.11 12.95
CA ASP A 182 5.44 -23.52 13.15
C ASP A 182 5.90 -24.27 11.89
N ILE A 183 5.86 -25.61 11.96
CA ILE A 183 6.35 -26.45 10.87
C ILE A 183 5.51 -26.32 9.59
N GLU A 184 4.22 -25.98 9.69
CA GLU A 184 3.34 -25.80 8.54
C GLU A 184 3.76 -24.56 7.73
N ASP A 185 4.29 -23.51 8.37
CA ASP A 185 4.87 -22.36 7.68
C ASP A 185 6.19 -22.72 6.98
N LEU A 186 7.03 -23.54 7.61
CA LEU A 186 8.24 -24.05 6.97
C LEU A 186 7.92 -24.84 5.70
N LEU A 187 6.82 -25.61 5.70
CA LEU A 187 6.39 -26.35 4.52
C LEU A 187 6.01 -25.40 3.39
N VAL A 188 5.35 -24.29 3.70
CA VAL A 188 4.98 -23.25 2.73
C VAL A 188 6.24 -22.62 2.09
N ILE A 189 7.23 -22.23 2.90
CA ILE A 189 8.51 -21.67 2.43
C ILE A 189 9.24 -22.65 1.51
N ILE A 190 9.35 -23.92 1.93
CA ILE A 190 10.10 -24.94 1.16
C ILE A 190 9.38 -25.27 -0.16
N ILE A 191 8.05 -25.36 -0.17
CA ILE A 191 7.28 -25.69 -1.38
C ILE A 191 7.36 -24.57 -2.42
N ASN A 192 7.42 -23.32 -1.97
CA ASN A 192 7.43 -22.15 -2.83
C ASN A 192 8.84 -21.57 -3.08
N TRP A 193 9.89 -22.28 -2.64
CA TRP A 193 11.28 -21.85 -2.76
C TRP A 193 11.65 -21.50 -4.21
N SER A 194 12.04 -20.25 -4.44
CA SER A 194 12.36 -19.72 -5.77
C SER A 194 13.76 -19.12 -5.85
N GLY A 195 14.45 -18.95 -4.73
CA GLY A 195 15.85 -18.54 -4.66
C GLY A 195 16.80 -19.58 -5.26
N THR A 196 17.82 -19.11 -5.97
CA THR A 196 18.87 -19.99 -6.49
C THR A 196 19.73 -20.49 -5.33
N TRP A 197 19.93 -21.80 -5.24
CA TRP A 197 20.87 -22.39 -4.28
C TRP A 197 22.25 -21.74 -4.45
N PRO A 198 22.90 -21.26 -3.37
CA PRO A 198 24.30 -20.85 -3.45
C PRO A 198 25.16 -22.04 -3.92
N PRO A 199 26.20 -21.79 -4.73
CA PRO A 199 27.05 -22.82 -5.32
C PRO A 199 27.82 -23.66 -4.29
#